data_AF-A0A956NSK1-F1
#
_entry.id   AF-A0A956NSK1-F1
#
_cell.length_a   1.000
_cell.length_b   1.000
_cell.length_c   1.000
_cell.angle_alpha   90.00
_cell.angle_beta   90.00
_cell.angle_gamma   90.00
#
_symmetry.space_group_name_H-M   'P 1'
#
loop_
_entity.id
_entity.type
_entity.pdbx_description
1 polymer ?
#
loop_
_entity_poly.entity_id
_entity_poly.type
_entity_poly.pdbx_seq_one_letter_code
_entity_poly.pdbx_strand_id
1 'polypeptide(L)'
;AHRRQSAQLDRECSEAGRALRDASRRALQDAQAAGNDAQALSRKLLDRLAVQGEVCIRLVNSQAGDRASAHGLNVAVVALLLGRSLGLDDDEMMALGLGAMLHDIGKLELPDRLRHHDESFNTAQINAYREHVAHGVAIGRRMGLSTAALAVIGQHHELADGSGFPLRLPAERTTQAARIVAIADQFDKLCNPAV
;
A
#
# COMPACT_ATOMS: atom_id res chain seq x y z
N ALA A 1 11.35 -20.26 23.30
CA ALA A 1 10.14 -19.44 23.09
C ALA A 1 10.29 -18.53 21.87
N HIS A 2 11.23 -17.57 21.87
CA HIS A 2 11.43 -16.59 20.77
C HIS A 2 11.49 -17.15 19.34
N ARG A 3 12.22 -18.24 19.09
CA ARG A 3 12.29 -18.85 17.73
C ARG A 3 10.95 -19.40 17.22
N ARG A 4 10.07 -19.86 18.11
CA ARG A 4 8.73 -20.37 17.72
C ARG A 4 7.77 -19.21 17.41
N GLN A 5 7.84 -18.13 18.19
CA GLN A 5 7.08 -16.91 17.96
C GLN A 5 7.52 -16.22 16.66
N SER A 6 8.82 -16.13 16.41
CA SER A 6 9.41 -15.64 15.15
C SER A 6 8.96 -16.44 13.92
N ALA A 7 8.97 -17.77 13.98
CA ALA A 7 8.51 -18.61 12.88
C ALA A 7 6.99 -18.53 12.63
N GLN A 8 6.20 -18.25 13.67
CA GLN A 8 4.76 -18.04 13.53
C GLN A 8 4.46 -16.72 12.83
N LEU A 9 5.13 -15.63 13.24
CA LEU A 9 4.99 -14.31 12.61
C LEU A 9 5.38 -14.35 11.13
N ASP A 10 6.46 -15.06 10.77
CA ASP A 10 6.90 -15.20 9.38
C ASP A 10 5.84 -15.91 8.52
N ARG A 11 5.17 -16.94 9.06
CA ARG A 11 4.06 -17.62 8.36
C ARG A 11 2.87 -16.69 8.16
N GLU A 12 2.53 -15.90 9.17
CA GLU A 12 1.38 -15.00 9.10
C GLU A 12 1.61 -13.85 8.11
N CYS A 13 2.80 -13.23 8.11
CA CYS A 13 3.18 -12.25 7.08
C CYS A 13 3.14 -12.88 5.68
N SER A 14 3.57 -14.15 5.59
CA SER A 14 3.54 -14.88 4.32
C SER A 14 2.13 -15.12 3.79
N GLU A 15 1.19 -15.44 4.69
CA GLU A 15 -0.22 -15.60 4.36
C GLU A 15 -0.86 -14.27 3.95
N ALA A 16 -0.54 -13.18 4.67
CA ALA A 16 -1.00 -11.84 4.35
C ALA A 16 -0.51 -11.39 2.96
N GLY A 17 0.77 -11.62 2.63
CA GLY A 17 1.32 -11.32 1.30
C GLY A 17 0.63 -12.11 0.19
N ARG A 18 0.36 -13.41 0.40
CA ARG A 18 -0.43 -14.21 -0.55
C ARG A 18 -1.85 -13.69 -0.71
N ALA A 19 -2.52 -13.37 0.38
CA ALA A 19 -3.88 -12.84 0.36
C ALA A 19 -3.97 -11.51 -0.40
N LEU A 20 -3.02 -10.59 -0.16
CA LEU A 20 -2.96 -9.32 -0.89
C LEU A 20 -2.70 -9.53 -2.38
N ARG A 21 -1.77 -10.41 -2.75
CA ARG A 21 -1.52 -10.76 -4.15
C ARG A 21 -2.77 -11.30 -4.84
N ASP A 22 -3.48 -12.22 -4.18
CA ASP A 22 -4.64 -12.89 -4.76
C ASP A 22 -5.81 -11.90 -4.90
N ALA A 23 -6.00 -11.00 -3.92
CA ALA A 23 -6.95 -9.88 -4.02
C ALA A 23 -6.59 -8.95 -5.19
N SER A 24 -5.33 -8.53 -5.32
CA SER A 24 -4.87 -7.66 -6.39
C SER A 24 -5.07 -8.28 -7.78
N ARG A 25 -4.77 -9.57 -7.95
CA ARG A 25 -5.00 -10.27 -9.23
C ARG A 25 -6.48 -10.37 -9.60
N ARG A 26 -7.34 -10.56 -8.60
CA ARG A 26 -8.80 -10.61 -8.80
C ARG A 26 -9.39 -9.23 -9.09
N ALA A 27 -8.73 -8.13 -8.72
CA ALA A 27 -9.29 -6.78 -8.82
C ALA A 27 -9.77 -6.37 -10.23
N LEU A 28 -9.17 -6.93 -11.30
CA LEU A 28 -9.61 -6.69 -12.69
C LEU A 28 -10.76 -7.60 -13.15
N GLN A 29 -10.98 -8.74 -12.48
CA GLN A 29 -12.00 -9.73 -12.83
C GLN A 29 -13.25 -9.59 -11.98
N ASP A 30 -13.08 -9.43 -10.67
CA ASP A 30 -14.13 -9.25 -9.68
C ASP A 30 -13.65 -8.26 -8.61
N ALA A 31 -13.84 -6.98 -8.92
CA ALA A 31 -13.39 -5.89 -8.08
C ALA A 31 -14.07 -5.90 -6.70
N GLN A 32 -15.36 -6.23 -6.62
CA GLN A 32 -16.08 -6.20 -5.35
C GLN A 32 -15.59 -7.29 -4.40
N ALA A 33 -15.36 -8.51 -4.90
CA ALA A 33 -14.76 -9.57 -4.09
C ALA A 33 -13.33 -9.20 -3.65
N ALA A 34 -12.52 -8.64 -4.56
CA ALA A 34 -11.18 -8.16 -4.20
C ALA A 34 -11.20 -7.07 -3.12
N GLY A 35 -12.18 -6.16 -3.18
CA GLY A 35 -12.40 -5.13 -2.17
C GLY A 35 -12.74 -5.72 -0.79
N ASN A 36 -13.64 -6.70 -0.76
CA ASN A 36 -14.00 -7.40 0.47
C ASN A 36 -12.80 -8.14 1.08
N ASP A 37 -12.00 -8.82 0.24
CA ASP A 37 -10.78 -9.53 0.67
C ASP A 37 -9.75 -8.56 1.27
N ALA A 38 -9.52 -7.41 0.61
CA ALA A 38 -8.61 -6.38 1.11
C ALA A 38 -9.09 -5.76 2.43
N GLN A 39 -10.40 -5.52 2.58
CA GLN A 39 -10.99 -5.05 3.83
C GLN A 39 -10.82 -6.05 4.97
N ALA A 40 -11.05 -7.34 4.71
CA ALA A 40 -10.84 -8.39 5.70
C ALA A 40 -9.37 -8.47 6.15
N LEU A 41 -8.43 -8.34 5.20
CA LEU A 41 -7.00 -8.30 5.50
C LEU A 41 -6.63 -7.07 6.34
N SER A 42 -7.13 -5.88 5.99
CA SER A 42 -6.88 -4.65 6.74
C SER A 42 -7.37 -4.76 8.19
N ARG A 43 -8.60 -5.25 8.39
CA ARG A 43 -9.16 -5.52 9.74
C ARG A 43 -8.26 -6.46 10.54
N LYS A 44 -7.83 -7.57 9.94
CA LYS A 44 -6.93 -8.52 10.59
C LYS A 44 -5.61 -7.88 11.02
N LEU A 45 -5.03 -6.99 10.20
CA LEU A 45 -3.81 -6.26 10.56
C LEU A 45 -4.04 -5.28 11.72
N LEU A 46 -5.17 -4.57 11.72
CA LEU A 46 -5.54 -3.64 12.79
C LEU A 46 -5.79 -4.35 14.12
N ASP A 47 -6.50 -5.48 14.11
CA ASP A 47 -6.74 -6.30 15.30
C ASP A 47 -5.42 -6.78 15.91
N ARG A 48 -4.44 -7.13 15.07
CA ARG A 48 -3.09 -7.52 15.52
C ARG A 48 -2.33 -6.36 16.16
N LEU A 49 -2.37 -5.17 15.55
CA LEU A 49 -1.79 -3.95 16.12
C LEU A 49 -2.37 -3.64 17.50
N ALA A 50 -3.69 -3.82 17.67
CA ALA A 50 -4.38 -3.52 18.92
C ALA A 50 -4.06 -4.53 20.05
N VAL A 51 -3.98 -5.82 19.73
CA VAL A 51 -3.86 -6.88 20.74
C VAL A 51 -2.42 -7.10 21.20
N GLN A 52 -1.44 -7.04 20.28
CA GLN A 52 -0.10 -7.54 20.59
C GLN A 52 0.91 -6.42 20.90
N GLY A 53 0.65 -5.16 20.52
CA GLY A 53 1.63 -4.07 20.60
C GLY A 53 2.90 -4.29 19.75
N GLU A 54 3.15 -5.52 19.34
CA GLU A 54 4.20 -5.99 18.47
C GLU A 54 3.58 -6.35 17.11
N VAL A 55 3.50 -5.38 16.20
CA VAL A 55 3.62 -5.72 14.79
C VAL A 55 5.10 -5.71 14.47
N CYS A 56 5.64 -6.89 14.22
CA CYS A 56 7.05 -7.02 13.93
C CYS A 56 7.32 -6.29 12.62
N ILE A 57 8.19 -5.28 12.64
CA ILE A 57 8.88 -4.74 11.46
C ILE A 57 9.90 -5.80 10.98
N ARG A 58 9.41 -7.01 10.71
CA ARG A 58 10.08 -8.01 9.90
C ARG A 58 9.40 -7.98 8.55
N LEU A 59 9.59 -6.83 7.88
CA LEU A 59 9.31 -6.67 6.46
C LEU A 59 10.41 -7.41 5.72
N VAL A 60 10.22 -8.72 5.62
CA VAL A 60 11.19 -9.70 5.14
C VAL A 60 10.88 -10.02 3.69
N ASN A 61 11.81 -9.59 2.83
CA ASN A 61 12.35 -10.33 1.69
C ASN A 61 11.43 -11.37 1.05
N SER A 62 10.87 -11.01 -0.13
CA SER A 62 10.46 -11.79 -1.33
C SER A 62 9.89 -13.22 -1.27
N GLN A 63 9.99 -13.96 -0.16
CA GLN A 63 9.70 -15.39 -0.13
C GLN A 63 8.21 -15.73 0.00
N ALA A 64 7.36 -14.76 0.31
CA ALA A 64 5.93 -15.00 0.42
C ALA A 64 5.09 -13.89 -0.21
N GLY A 65 4.46 -14.25 -1.33
CA GLY A 65 3.86 -13.26 -2.22
C GLY A 65 4.69 -13.13 -3.49
N ASP A 66 4.36 -12.11 -4.26
CA ASP A 66 5.29 -11.49 -5.21
C ASP A 66 5.87 -10.21 -4.60
N ARG A 67 6.82 -9.57 -5.28
CA ARG A 67 7.46 -8.35 -4.81
C ARG A 67 6.47 -7.20 -4.57
N ALA A 68 5.43 -7.09 -5.40
CA ALA A 68 4.43 -6.03 -5.31
C ALA A 68 3.53 -6.18 -4.07
N SER A 69 3.06 -7.39 -3.81
CA SER A 69 2.28 -7.69 -2.59
C SER A 69 3.11 -7.56 -1.32
N ALA A 70 4.39 -7.96 -1.34
CA ALA A 70 5.29 -7.70 -0.23
C ALA A 70 5.46 -6.19 0.02
N HIS A 71 5.68 -5.40 -1.03
CA HIS A 71 5.77 -3.94 -0.94
C HIS A 71 4.49 -3.31 -0.36
N GLY A 72 3.31 -3.64 -0.90
CA GLY A 72 2.04 -3.10 -0.37
C GLY A 72 1.81 -3.44 1.11
N LEU A 73 2.15 -4.67 1.53
CA LEU A 73 2.04 -5.08 2.93
C LEU A 73 3.04 -4.35 3.84
N ASN A 74 4.28 -4.19 3.36
CA ASN A 74 5.33 -3.46 4.06
C ASN A 74 4.92 -2.00 4.33
N VAL A 75 4.48 -1.31 3.28
CA VAL A 75 3.99 0.07 3.36
C VAL A 75 2.81 0.17 4.31
N ALA A 76 1.84 -0.76 4.23
CA ALA A 76 0.69 -0.78 5.12
C ALA A 76 1.07 -0.95 6.60
N VAL A 77 1.98 -1.87 6.92
CA VAL A 77 2.44 -2.07 8.30
C VAL A 77 3.09 -0.81 8.87
N VAL A 78 4.01 -0.19 8.13
CA VAL A 78 4.68 1.05 8.58
C VAL A 78 3.67 2.19 8.69
N ALA A 79 2.80 2.34 7.70
CA ALA A 79 1.77 3.37 7.70
C ALA A 79 0.84 3.25 8.91
N LEU A 80 0.35 2.04 9.21
CA LEU A 80 -0.53 1.80 10.36
C LEU A 80 0.18 2.07 11.71
N LEU A 81 1.46 1.72 11.84
CA LEU A 81 2.25 2.06 13.04
C LEU A 81 2.35 3.58 13.22
N LEU A 82 2.62 4.33 12.14
CA LEU A 82 2.64 5.79 12.15
C LEU A 82 1.26 6.38 12.47
N GLY A 83 0.20 5.87 11.83
CA GLY A 83 -1.17 6.31 12.06
C GLY A 83 -1.59 6.16 13.53
N ARG A 84 -1.30 5.00 14.13
CA ARG A 84 -1.56 4.77 15.56
C ARG A 84 -0.76 5.72 16.45
N SER A 85 0.52 5.95 16.15
CA SER A 85 1.35 6.90 16.88
C SER A 85 0.86 8.34 16.79
N LEU A 86 0.17 8.69 15.70
CA LEU A 86 -0.40 10.01 15.46
C LEU A 86 -1.83 10.16 16.00
N GLY A 87 -2.40 9.09 16.58
CA GLY A 87 -3.71 9.12 17.21
C GLY A 87 -4.88 9.06 16.23
N LEU A 88 -4.70 8.50 15.04
CA LEU A 88 -5.81 8.27 14.10
C LEU A 88 -6.87 7.35 14.73
N ASP A 89 -8.13 7.66 14.46
CA ASP A 89 -9.26 6.84 14.91
C ASP A 89 -9.40 5.54 14.10
N ASP A 90 -10.33 4.67 14.49
CA ASP A 90 -10.46 3.35 13.86
C ASP A 90 -10.92 3.41 12.39
N ASP A 91 -11.71 4.41 12.01
CA ASP A 91 -12.16 4.61 10.62
C ASP A 91 -11.03 5.17 9.75
N GLU A 92 -10.25 6.12 10.27
CA GLU A 92 -9.05 6.65 9.65
C GLU A 92 -7.98 5.55 9.47
N MET A 93 -7.80 4.72 10.49
CA MET A 93 -6.88 3.57 10.46
C MET A 93 -7.31 2.52 9.44
N MET A 94 -8.61 2.27 9.29
CA MET A 94 -9.14 1.39 8.24
C MET A 94 -8.84 1.92 6.85
N ALA A 95 -9.11 3.21 6.62
CA ALA A 95 -8.85 3.86 5.35
C ALA A 95 -7.35 3.89 5.02
N LEU A 96 -6.50 4.16 6.01
CA LEU A 96 -5.05 4.15 5.89
C LEU A 96 -4.52 2.77 5.49
N GLY A 97 -4.94 1.71 6.18
CA GLY A 97 -4.52 0.34 5.90
C GLY A 97 -4.91 -0.10 4.49
N LEU A 98 -6.17 0.13 4.09
CA LEU A 98 -6.65 -0.17 2.74
C LEU A 98 -5.91 0.61 1.66
N GLY A 99 -5.80 1.93 1.85
CA GLY A 99 -5.12 2.81 0.92
C GLY A 99 -3.65 2.45 0.75
N ALA A 100 -2.96 2.12 1.84
CA ALA A 100 -1.55 1.73 1.81
C ALA A 100 -1.32 0.38 1.10
N MET A 101 -2.14 -0.63 1.37
CA MET A 101 -2.00 -1.95 0.70
C MET A 101 -2.23 -1.88 -0.80
N LEU A 102 -3.09 -0.97 -1.25
CA LEU A 102 -3.56 -0.87 -2.63
C LEU A 102 -3.05 0.38 -3.36
N HIS A 103 -2.14 1.16 -2.78
CA HIS A 103 -1.69 2.44 -3.35
C HIS A 103 -1.18 2.29 -4.80
N ASP A 104 -0.54 1.15 -5.08
CA ASP A 104 0.08 0.81 -6.35
C ASP A 104 -0.79 -0.09 -7.25
N ILE A 105 -2.04 -0.38 -6.88
CA ILE A 105 -2.90 -1.35 -7.61
C ILE A 105 -3.10 -0.99 -9.09
N GLY A 106 -3.03 0.30 -9.43
CA GLY A 106 -3.15 0.78 -10.80
C GLY A 106 -2.02 0.35 -11.73
N LYS A 107 -0.89 -0.14 -11.20
CA LYS A 107 0.19 -0.71 -12.01
C LYS A 107 -0.26 -1.94 -12.81
N LEU A 108 -1.32 -2.62 -12.38
CA LEU A 108 -1.90 -3.75 -13.12
C LEU A 108 -2.39 -3.37 -14.53
N GLU A 109 -2.84 -2.12 -14.71
CA GLU A 109 -3.33 -1.59 -16.00
C GLU A 109 -2.18 -1.08 -16.88
N LEU A 110 -0.95 -0.97 -16.34
CA LEU A 110 0.22 -0.57 -17.11
C LEU A 110 0.85 -1.78 -17.83
N PRO A 111 1.47 -1.56 -19.01
CA PRO A 111 2.35 -2.55 -19.62
C PRO A 111 3.46 -2.98 -18.67
N ASP A 112 3.82 -4.28 -18.65
CA ASP A 112 4.81 -4.84 -17.71
C ASP A 112 6.10 -4.01 -17.62
N ARG A 113 6.64 -3.58 -18.76
CA ARG A 113 7.86 -2.77 -18.87
C ARG A 113 7.76 -1.36 -18.25
N LEU A 114 6.55 -0.91 -17.91
CA LEU A 114 6.26 0.40 -17.30
C LEU A 114 5.75 0.28 -15.86
N ARG A 115 5.64 -0.92 -15.29
CA ARG A 115 5.15 -1.10 -13.91
C ARG A 115 6.15 -0.68 -12.84
N HIS A 116 7.42 -0.67 -13.20
CA HIS A 116 8.52 -0.29 -12.32
C HIS A 116 9.21 0.91 -12.94
N HIS A 117 9.31 1.99 -12.16
CA HIS A 117 10.04 3.18 -12.59
C HIS A 117 11.51 2.82 -12.76
N ASP A 118 12.09 3.27 -13.87
CA ASP A 118 13.51 3.12 -14.21
C ASP A 118 14.11 4.51 -14.46
N GLU A 119 15.33 4.75 -13.98
CA GLU A 119 16.02 6.03 -14.15
C GLU A 119 16.28 6.37 -15.63
N SER A 120 16.29 5.37 -16.51
CA SER A 120 16.41 5.51 -17.96
C SER A 120 15.10 5.86 -18.68
N PHE A 121 13.96 5.93 -17.97
CA PHE A 121 12.69 6.29 -18.57
C PHE A 121 12.74 7.68 -19.20
N ASN A 122 12.33 7.76 -20.46
CA ASN A 122 12.08 9.04 -21.11
C ASN A 122 10.79 9.69 -20.57
N THR A 123 10.56 10.95 -20.93
CA THR A 123 9.39 11.72 -20.49
C THR A 123 8.05 11.02 -20.75
N ALA A 124 7.89 10.32 -21.89
CA ALA A 124 6.66 9.61 -22.20
C ALA A 124 6.47 8.38 -21.31
N GLN A 125 7.54 7.63 -21.02
CA GLN A 125 7.50 6.49 -20.11
C GLN A 125 7.23 6.93 -18.67
N ILE A 126 7.82 8.04 -18.22
CA ILE A 126 7.52 8.64 -16.90
C ILE A 126 6.04 9.02 -16.82
N ASN A 127 5.50 9.69 -17.84
CA ASN A 127 4.09 10.08 -17.85
C ASN A 127 3.17 8.86 -17.81
N ALA A 128 3.46 7.82 -18.60
CA ALA A 128 2.71 6.58 -18.58
C ALA A 128 2.83 5.84 -17.22
N TYR A 129 4.00 5.84 -16.58
CA TYR A 129 4.15 5.30 -15.23
C TYR A 129 3.22 6.03 -14.24
N ARG A 130 3.15 7.37 -14.31
CA ARG A 130 2.31 8.18 -13.42
C ARG A 130 0.81 7.90 -13.54
N GLU A 131 0.35 7.35 -14.66
CA GLU A 131 -1.06 6.99 -14.88
C GLU A 131 -1.55 5.91 -13.91
N HIS A 132 -0.66 5.12 -13.30
CA HIS A 132 -1.06 4.13 -12.29
C HIS A 132 -1.85 4.75 -11.13
N VAL A 133 -1.63 6.02 -10.79
CA VAL A 133 -2.39 6.69 -9.72
C VAL A 133 -3.86 6.80 -10.13
N ALA A 134 -4.13 7.27 -11.35
CA ALA A 134 -5.49 7.40 -11.86
C ALA A 134 -6.16 6.03 -12.05
N HIS A 135 -5.43 5.05 -12.58
CA HIS A 135 -5.90 3.67 -12.70
C HIS A 135 -6.20 3.06 -11.32
N GLY A 136 -5.36 3.31 -10.32
CA GLY A 136 -5.53 2.82 -8.96
C GLY A 136 -6.79 3.35 -8.31
N VAL A 137 -7.06 4.65 -8.45
CA VAL A 137 -8.31 5.26 -7.98
C VAL A 137 -9.53 4.66 -8.70
N ALA A 138 -9.43 4.42 -10.01
CA ALA A 138 -10.52 3.82 -10.79
C ALA A 138 -10.81 2.37 -10.35
N ILE A 139 -9.77 1.55 -10.16
CA ILE A 139 -9.90 0.19 -9.63
C ILE A 139 -10.49 0.21 -8.22
N GLY A 140 -9.94 1.04 -7.33
CA GLY A 140 -10.40 1.17 -5.95
C GLY A 140 -11.88 1.55 -5.86
N ARG A 141 -12.38 2.40 -6.76
CA ARG A 141 -13.81 2.73 -6.83
C ARG A 141 -14.66 1.50 -7.17
N ARG A 142 -14.23 0.69 -8.15
CA ARG A 142 -14.91 -0.58 -8.50
C ARG A 142 -14.85 -1.60 -7.37
N MET A 143 -13.80 -1.54 -6.54
CA MET A 143 -13.65 -2.38 -5.34
C MET A 143 -14.53 -1.91 -4.17
N GLY A 144 -15.24 -0.78 -4.29
CA GLY A 144 -16.07 -0.24 -3.21
C GLY A 144 -15.27 0.33 -2.04
N LEU A 145 -14.04 0.83 -2.30
CA LEU A 145 -13.24 1.48 -1.26
C LEU A 145 -13.84 2.82 -0.83
N SER A 146 -13.61 3.20 0.43
CA SER A 146 -14.03 4.49 0.97
C SER A 146 -13.34 5.66 0.27
N THR A 147 -13.96 6.83 0.29
CA THR A 147 -13.36 8.07 -0.27
C THR A 147 -12.02 8.40 0.37
N ALA A 148 -11.86 8.12 1.67
CA ALA A 148 -10.60 8.29 2.39
C ALA A 148 -9.50 7.34 1.88
N ALA A 149 -9.80 6.05 1.67
CA ALA A 149 -8.84 5.11 1.09
C ALA A 149 -8.48 5.48 -0.36
N LEU A 150 -9.46 5.95 -1.15
CA LEU A 150 -9.23 6.45 -2.51
C LEU A 150 -8.34 7.70 -2.53
N ALA A 151 -8.46 8.58 -1.53
CA ALA A 151 -7.61 9.74 -1.41
C ALA A 151 -6.15 9.34 -1.14
N VAL A 152 -5.92 8.31 -0.32
CA VAL A 152 -4.57 7.74 -0.12
C VAL A 152 -3.99 7.24 -1.45
N ILE A 153 -4.73 6.41 -2.18
CA ILE A 153 -4.28 5.92 -3.50
C ILE A 153 -4.02 7.09 -4.45
N GLY A 154 -4.90 8.09 -4.48
CA GLY A 154 -4.79 9.22 -5.39
C GLY A 154 -3.67 10.23 -5.06
N GLN A 155 -3.12 10.19 -3.85
CA GLN A 155 -2.19 11.21 -3.34
C GLN A 155 -0.87 10.64 -2.80
N HIS A 156 -0.63 9.32 -2.84
CA HIS A 156 0.56 8.71 -2.24
C HIS A 156 1.89 9.15 -2.87
N HIS A 157 1.85 9.75 -4.07
CA HIS A 157 3.00 10.35 -4.75
C HIS A 157 3.06 11.88 -4.66
N GLU A 158 2.14 12.51 -3.93
CA GLU A 158 2.23 13.93 -3.62
C GLU A 158 3.31 14.18 -2.56
N LEU A 159 4.05 15.28 -2.70
CA LEU A 159 5.15 15.64 -1.81
C LEU A 159 4.84 16.94 -1.08
N ALA A 160 5.36 17.08 0.13
CA ALA A 160 5.03 18.20 1.02
C ALA A 160 5.31 19.58 0.41
N ASP A 161 6.33 19.67 -0.45
CA ASP A 161 6.74 20.89 -1.17
C ASP A 161 5.97 21.13 -2.48
N GLY A 162 5.02 20.26 -2.85
CA GLY A 162 4.25 20.32 -4.08
C GLY A 162 4.98 19.83 -5.33
N SER A 163 6.18 19.23 -5.19
CA SER A 163 6.94 18.68 -6.34
C SER A 163 6.46 17.31 -6.82
N GLY A 164 5.52 16.69 -6.07
CA GLY A 164 4.96 15.36 -6.34
C GLY A 164 4.01 15.30 -7.55
N PHE A 165 3.24 14.22 -7.63
CA PHE A 165 2.27 13.98 -8.71
C PHE A 165 1.08 13.17 -8.18
N PRO A 166 -0.09 13.18 -8.86
CA PRO A 166 -0.39 13.78 -10.17
C PRO A 166 -0.79 15.25 -10.14
N LEU A 167 -1.28 15.76 -9.01
CA LEU A 167 -1.89 17.08 -8.89
C LEU A 167 -0.95 18.16 -8.32
N ARG A 168 0.26 17.78 -7.84
CA ARG A 168 1.25 18.69 -7.26
C ARG A 168 0.71 19.43 -6.05
N LEU A 169 0.06 18.67 -5.17
CA LEU A 169 -0.57 19.20 -3.96
C LEU A 169 0.48 19.37 -2.86
N PRO A 170 0.58 20.56 -2.23
CA PRO A 170 1.42 20.73 -1.06
C PRO A 170 0.80 20.04 0.17
N ALA A 171 1.57 19.98 1.27
CA ALA A 171 1.19 19.27 2.49
C ALA A 171 -0.20 19.67 3.05
N GLU A 172 -0.60 20.93 2.91
CA GLU A 172 -1.87 21.47 3.43
C GLU A 172 -3.08 21.00 2.61
N ARG A 173 -2.85 20.49 1.40
CA ARG A 173 -3.89 20.01 0.46
C ARG A 173 -3.88 18.49 0.30
N THR A 174 -3.01 17.79 1.01
CA THR A 174 -2.94 16.32 1.03
C THR A 174 -3.51 15.78 2.33
N THR A 175 -4.18 14.64 2.26
CA THR A 175 -4.72 14.00 3.47
C THR A 175 -3.57 13.55 4.38
N GLN A 176 -3.79 13.54 5.70
CA GLN A 176 -2.79 13.03 6.64
C GLN A 176 -2.42 11.57 6.34
N ALA A 177 -3.41 10.74 6.00
CA ALA A 177 -3.21 9.36 5.59
C ALA A 177 -2.33 9.23 4.34
N ALA A 178 -2.56 10.05 3.30
CA ALA A 178 -1.71 10.05 2.10
C ALA A 178 -0.26 10.43 2.41
N ARG A 179 -0.03 11.44 3.26
CA ARG A 179 1.32 11.83 3.69
C ARG A 179 2.02 10.71 4.48
N ILE A 180 1.29 10.00 5.34
CA ILE A 180 1.82 8.83 6.04
C ILE A 180 2.25 7.76 5.03
N VAL A 181 1.43 7.46 4.03
CA VAL A 181 1.75 6.47 3.00
C VAL A 181 2.91 6.91 2.13
N ALA A 182 3.01 8.17 1.74
CA ALA A 182 4.15 8.69 0.98
C ALA A 182 5.49 8.48 1.74
N ILE A 183 5.49 8.71 3.06
CA ILE A 183 6.65 8.46 3.92
C ILE A 183 6.95 6.96 3.99
N ALA A 184 5.92 6.13 4.24
CA ALA A 184 6.07 4.69 4.37
C ALA A 184 6.55 4.01 3.07
N ASP A 185 6.03 4.45 1.92
CA ASP A 185 6.44 4.01 0.58
C ASP A 185 7.91 4.36 0.30
N GLN A 186 8.30 5.60 0.57
CA GLN A 186 9.70 6.00 0.41
C GLN A 186 10.65 5.24 1.36
N PHE A 187 10.24 5.01 2.61
CA PHE A 187 10.99 4.20 3.55
C PHE A 187 11.18 2.77 3.04
N ASP A 188 10.11 2.12 2.55
CA ASP A 188 10.20 0.76 2.01
C ASP A 188 11.10 0.69 0.78
N LYS A 189 11.05 1.67 -0.12
CA LYS A 189 11.95 1.76 -1.29
C LYS A 189 13.43 1.83 -0.91
N LEU A 190 13.76 2.54 0.17
CA LEU A 190 15.13 2.63 0.69
C LEU A 190 15.59 1.33 1.34
N CYS A 191 14.69 0.62 2.03
CA CYS A 191 15.00 -0.64 2.70
C CYS A 191 14.97 -1.86 1.76
N ASN A 192 14.16 -1.82 0.69
CA ASN A 192 13.90 -2.92 -0.23
C ASN A 192 14.05 -2.50 -1.71
N PRO A 193 15.22 -1.94 -2.12
CA PRO A 193 15.41 -1.37 -3.45
C PRO A 193 15.19 -2.39 -4.55
N ALA A 194 14.52 -1.97 -5.63
CA ALA A 194 14.37 -2.75 -6.85
C ALA A 194 15.74 -2.96 -7.51
N VAL A 195 16.48 -3.97 -7.05
CA VAL A 195 17.65 -4.52 -7.76
C VAL A 195 17.18 -5.08 -9.09
#